data_AF-A0A925R9C5-F1
#
_entry.id   AF-A0A925R9C5-F1
#
_cell.length_a   1.000
_cell.length_b   1.000
_cell.length_c   1.000
_cell.angle_alpha   90.00
_cell.angle_beta   90.00
_cell.angle_gamma   90.00
#
_symmetry.space_group_name_H-M   'P 1'
#
loop_
_entity.id
_entity.type
_entity.pdbx_description
1 polymer ?
#
loop_
_entity_poly.entity_id
_entity_poly.type
_entity_poly.pdbx_seq_one_letter_code
_entity_poly.pdbx_strand_id
1 'polypeptide(L)'
;MAIIALEGLEVGMTLKSAVCDRSGRLLLPEGIELSDKHLKVFRTWGVTEADVVAEGNDESETGPLPISGDPVLIAAAQAEVERLFIHNDPQHPLINELIRICVARKVTHAN
;
A
#
# COMPACT_ATOMS: atom_id res chain seq x y z
N MET A 1 2.96 -1.19 -1.04
CA MET A 1 3.26 -0.84 -2.45
C MET A 1 3.77 0.57 -2.42
N ALA A 2 4.86 0.87 -3.12
CA ALA A 2 5.40 2.22 -3.14
C ALA A 2 5.84 2.53 -4.57
N ILE A 3 5.08 3.41 -5.23
CA ILE A 3 5.53 4.04 -6.47
C ILE A 3 6.54 5.10 -6.05
N ILE A 4 7.81 4.82 -6.30
CA ILE A 4 8.91 5.72 -5.96
C ILE A 4 9.43 6.35 -7.25
N ALA A 5 9.60 7.67 -7.23
CA ALA A 5 10.24 8.40 -8.30
C ALA A 5 11.69 7.93 -8.48
N LEU A 6 12.21 7.98 -9.71
CA LEU A 6 13.54 7.49 -10.05
C LEU A 6 14.65 8.05 -9.12
N GLU A 7 14.49 9.28 -8.65
CA GLU A 7 15.42 9.97 -7.75
C GLU A 7 15.47 9.36 -6.35
N GLY A 8 14.38 8.72 -5.91
CA GLY A 8 14.27 8.04 -4.62
C GLY A 8 14.55 6.54 -4.67
N LEU A 9 14.84 5.98 -5.85
CA LEU A 9 15.19 4.56 -5.98
C LEU A 9 16.64 4.32 -5.58
N GLU A 10 16.84 3.37 -4.66
CA GLU A 10 18.15 3.00 -4.15
C GLU A 10 18.52 1.56 -4.54
N VAL A 11 19.83 1.29 -4.53
CA VAL A 11 20.37 -0.06 -4.73
C VAL A 11 19.94 -0.93 -3.54
N GLY A 12 19.48 -2.15 -3.81
CA GLY A 12 18.94 -3.07 -2.80
C GLY A 12 17.40 -3.14 -2.79
N MET A 13 16.71 -2.12 -3.31
CA MET A 13 15.24 -2.16 -3.40
C MET A 13 14.79 -3.24 -4.40
N THR A 14 13.72 -3.97 -4.09
CA THR A 14 13.19 -5.01 -4.98
C THR A 14 12.01 -4.51 -5.79
N LEU A 15 12.00 -4.71 -7.11
CA LEU A 15 10.85 -4.37 -7.95
C LEU A 15 9.64 -5.23 -7.60
N LYS A 16 8.49 -4.58 -7.42
CA LYS A 16 7.22 -5.26 -7.16
C LYS A 16 6.47 -5.61 -8.44
N SER A 17 6.63 -4.81 -9.49
CA SER A 17 6.05 -5.08 -10.81
C SER A 17 7.10 -4.95 -11.91
N ALA A 18 6.87 -5.65 -13.02
CA ALA A 18 7.71 -5.51 -14.20
C ALA A 18 7.72 -4.06 -14.73
N VAL A 19 8.89 -3.57 -15.11
CA VAL A 19 9.05 -2.25 -15.73
C VAL A 19 9.18 -2.42 -17.23
N CYS A 20 8.31 -1.75 -17.98
CA CYS A 20 8.31 -1.74 -19.44
C CYS A 20 8.61 -0.33 -19.97
N ASP A 21 9.13 -0.24 -21.19
CA ASP A 21 9.28 1.03 -21.90
C ASP A 21 7.94 1.53 -22.48
N ARG A 22 7.95 2.71 -23.11
CA ARG A 22 6.75 3.30 -23.76
C ARG A 22 6.15 2.45 -24.89
N SER A 23 6.89 1.50 -25.43
CA SER A 23 6.43 0.56 -26.46
C SER A 23 5.88 -0.74 -25.87
N GLY A 24 5.95 -0.92 -24.55
CA GLY A 24 5.56 -2.14 -23.85
C GLY A 24 6.66 -3.20 -23.82
N ARG A 25 7.88 -2.88 -24.24
CA ARG A 25 9.02 -3.80 -24.14
C ARG A 25 9.46 -3.90 -22.68
N LEU A 26 9.58 -5.13 -22.19
CA LEU A 26 10.10 -5.41 -20.85
C LEU A 26 11.55 -4.92 -20.70
N LEU A 27 11.79 -4.04 -19.73
CA LEU A 27 13.12 -3.59 -19.34
C LEU A 27 13.66 -4.45 -18.20
N LEU A 28 12.85 -4.64 -17.16
CA LEU A 28 13.20 -5.42 -15.97
C LEU A 28 11.97 -6.20 -15.49
N PRO A 29 12.12 -7.50 -15.14
CA PRO A 29 11.03 -8.30 -14.59
C PRO A 29 10.61 -7.81 -13.19
N GLU A 30 9.54 -8.39 -12.65
CA GLU A 30 9.20 -8.24 -11.22
C GLU A 30 10.11 -9.10 -10.34
N GLY A 31 10.23 -8.76 -9.05
CA GLY A 31 10.96 -9.53 -8.04
C GLY A 31 12.49 -9.43 -8.10
N ILE A 32 13.04 -8.57 -8.95
CA ILE A 32 14.48 -8.32 -9.08
C ILE A 32 14.92 -7.18 -8.16
N GLU A 33 16.05 -7.40 -7.50
CA GLU A 33 16.76 -6.39 -6.73
C GLU A 33 17.44 -5.36 -7.64
N LEU A 34 17.25 -4.08 -7.33
CA LEU A 34 17.82 -2.96 -8.06
C LEU A 34 19.32 -2.87 -7.78
N SER A 35 20.10 -2.81 -8.87
CA SER A 35 21.53 -2.57 -8.85
C SER A 35 21.86 -1.24 -9.53
N ASP A 36 23.08 -0.74 -9.37
CA ASP A 36 23.57 0.44 -10.11
C ASP A 36 23.37 0.32 -11.63
N LYS A 37 23.47 -0.89 -12.19
CA LYS A 37 23.24 -1.13 -13.61
C LYS A 37 21.76 -0.94 -13.97
N HIS A 38 20.85 -1.40 -13.12
CA HIS A 38 19.40 -1.27 -13.31
C HIS A 38 18.96 0.20 -13.25
N LEU A 39 19.47 0.97 -12.29
CA LEU A 39 19.18 2.42 -12.19
C LEU A 39 19.68 3.21 -13.42
N LYS A 40 20.83 2.81 -13.99
CA LYS A 40 21.32 3.39 -15.26
C LYS A 40 20.40 3.07 -16.43
N VAL A 41 19.90 1.83 -16.52
CA VAL A 41 18.92 1.43 -17.55
C VAL A 41 17.68 2.31 -17.45
N PHE A 42 17.12 2.50 -16.26
CA PHE A 42 15.96 3.39 -16.07
C PHE A 42 16.20 4.82 -16.57
N ARG A 43 17.36 5.41 -16.25
CA ARG A 43 17.73 6.75 -16.75
C ARG A 43 17.85 6.79 -18.27
N THR A 44 18.46 5.77 -18.88
CA THR A 44 18.62 5.71 -20.35
C THR A 44 17.28 5.60 -21.07
N TRP A 45 16.34 4.84 -20.51
CA TRP A 45 15.02 4.60 -21.10
C TRP A 45 13.95 5.61 -20.67
N GLY A 46 14.30 6.57 -19.81
CA GLY A 46 13.39 7.63 -19.36
C GLY A 46 12.28 7.12 -18.43
N VAL A 47 12.55 6.08 -17.65
CA VAL A 47 11.64 5.59 -16.60
C VAL A 47 11.61 6.62 -15.48
N THR A 48 10.44 7.18 -15.18
CA THR A 48 10.28 8.25 -14.18
C THR A 48 9.97 7.73 -12.77
N GLU A 49 9.41 6.52 -12.67
CA GLU A 49 8.99 5.90 -11.43
C GLU A 49 8.98 4.37 -11.56
N ALA A 50 9.09 3.67 -10.44
CA ALA A 50 8.94 2.21 -10.38
C ALA A 50 8.20 1.79 -9.10
N ASP A 51 7.41 0.71 -9.18
CA ASP A 51 6.81 0.09 -8.00
C ASP A 51 7.82 -0.85 -7.36
N VAL A 52 8.17 -0.59 -6.09
CA VAL A 52 9.10 -1.40 -5.31
C VAL A 52 8.46 -1.97 -4.05
N VAL A 53 9.04 -3.05 -3.56
CA VAL A 53 8.74 -3.62 -2.24
C VAL A 53 9.31 -2.68 -1.19
N ALA A 54 8.46 -2.17 -0.31
CA ALA A 54 8.89 -1.30 0.78
C ALA A 54 9.65 -2.13 1.83
N GLU A 55 10.96 -1.90 1.98
CA GLU A 55 11.73 -2.47 3.08
C GLU A 55 11.40 -1.70 4.36
N GLY A 56 10.61 -2.32 5.25
CA GLY A 56 10.26 -1.74 6.54
C GLY A 56 8.78 -1.68 6.89
N ASN A 57 7.92 -2.46 6.24
CA ASN A 57 6.65 -2.87 6.84
C ASN A 57 6.21 -4.19 6.24
N ASP A 58 6.06 -5.19 7.11
CA ASP A 58 5.29 -6.41 6.90
C ASP A 58 4.21 -6.25 5.81
N GLU A 59 4.30 -7.11 4.80
CA GLU A 59 3.28 -7.73 3.94
C GLU A 59 1.79 -7.28 3.96
N SER A 60 1.38 -6.07 4.33
CA SER A 60 -0.05 -5.76 4.56
C SER A 60 -0.46 -4.30 4.41
N GLU A 61 0.18 -3.49 3.55
CA GLU A 61 -0.24 -2.09 3.34
C GLU A 61 -0.74 -1.80 1.91
N THR A 62 -1.57 -2.70 1.38
CA THR A 62 -2.86 -2.26 0.80
C THR A 62 -3.97 -2.37 1.85
N GLY A 63 -3.58 -2.58 3.11
CA GLY A 63 -4.40 -2.32 4.27
C GLY A 63 -4.64 -0.81 4.39
N PRO A 64 -5.87 -0.39 4.64
CA PRO A 64 -6.18 1.01 4.81
C PRO A 64 -5.46 1.67 6.01
N LEU A 65 -5.19 2.98 5.89
CA LEU A 65 -4.53 3.82 6.91
C LEU A 65 -4.96 3.48 8.35
N PRO A 66 -4.01 3.30 9.29
CA PRO A 66 -4.31 2.94 10.67
C PRO A 66 -5.17 4.01 11.33
N ILE A 67 -6.17 3.55 12.08
CA ILE A 67 -7.06 4.43 12.86
C ILE A 67 -6.21 5.03 13.99
N SER A 68 -5.94 6.34 13.92
CA SER A 68 -5.19 7.05 14.96
C SER A 68 -6.12 7.48 16.09
N GLY A 69 -5.88 6.99 17.30
CA GLY A 69 -6.69 7.29 18.50
C GLY A 69 -6.34 6.39 19.69
N ASP A 70 -7.03 6.61 20.83
CA ASP A 70 -6.89 5.76 22.02
C ASP A 70 -7.32 4.31 21.69
N PRO A 71 -6.48 3.28 21.96
CA PRO A 71 -6.82 1.88 21.74
C PRO A 71 -8.15 1.45 22.36
N VAL A 72 -8.52 2.03 23.51
CA VAL A 72 -9.78 1.72 24.20
C VAL A 72 -10.98 2.28 23.42
N LEU A 73 -10.86 3.50 22.89
CA LEU A 73 -11.90 4.12 22.04
C LEU A 73 -12.05 3.39 20.70
N ILE A 74 -10.93 2.93 20.12
CA ILE A 74 -10.94 2.15 18.87
C ILE A 74 -11.69 0.83 19.09
N ALA A 75 -11.36 0.08 20.14
CA ALA A 75 -12.01 -1.20 20.44
C ALA A 75 -13.53 -1.04 20.70
N ALA A 76 -13.92 0.01 21.46
CA ALA A 76 -15.32 0.31 21.72
C ALA A 76 -16.08 0.71 20.44
N ALA A 77 -15.46 1.56 19.60
CA ALA A 77 -16.02 1.95 18.31
C ALA A 77 -16.16 0.76 17.36
N GLN A 78 -15.18 -0.14 17.32
CA GLN A 78 -15.21 -1.34 16.49
C GLN A 78 -16.35 -2.28 16.87
N ALA A 79 -16.52 -2.60 18.15
CA ALA A 79 -17.61 -3.46 18.62
C ALA A 79 -19.01 -2.88 18.34
N GLU A 80 -19.15 -1.55 18.30
CA GLU A 80 -20.39 -0.90 17.87
C GLU A 80 -20.61 -0.97 16.36
N VAL A 81 -19.59 -0.67 15.57
CA VAL A 81 -19.70 -0.69 14.11
C VAL A 81 -19.94 -2.12 13.61
N GLU A 82 -19.24 -3.13 14.12
CA GLU A 82 -19.44 -4.53 13.73
C GLU A 82 -20.89 -4.99 13.96
N ARG A 83 -21.56 -4.51 15.02
CA ARG A 83 -22.98 -4.78 15.25
C ARG A 83 -23.88 -4.20 14.17
N LEU A 84 -23.54 -3.05 13.59
CA LEU A 84 -24.29 -2.45 12.48
C LEU A 84 -24.14 -3.24 11.18
N PHE A 85 -23.02 -3.96 11.01
CA PHE A 85 -22.69 -4.69 9.79
C PHE A 85 -22.94 -6.20 9.90
N ILE A 86 -23.58 -6.70 10.96
CA ILE A 86 -23.79 -8.14 11.24
C ILE A 86 -24.49 -8.94 10.11
N HIS A 87 -25.27 -8.26 9.26
CA HIS A 87 -25.96 -8.89 8.13
C HIS A 87 -25.21 -8.81 6.80
N ASN A 88 -24.00 -8.23 6.80
CA ASN A 88 -23.15 -8.13 5.63
C ASN A 88 -22.15 -9.28 5.59
N ASP A 89 -21.65 -9.59 4.40
CA ASP A 89 -20.56 -10.53 4.23
C ASP A 89 -19.25 -9.92 4.77
N PRO A 90 -18.63 -10.49 5.81
CA PRO A 90 -17.38 -9.98 6.40
C PRO A 90 -16.17 -10.16 5.48
N GLN A 91 -16.26 -10.99 4.44
CA GLN A 91 -15.19 -11.18 3.47
C GLN A 91 -15.30 -10.20 2.29
N HIS A 92 -16.40 -9.44 2.21
CA HIS A 92 -16.61 -8.52 1.10
C HIS A 92 -15.71 -7.27 1.23
N PRO A 93 -14.81 -6.99 0.26
CA PRO A 93 -13.82 -5.90 0.37
C PRO A 93 -14.43 -4.53 0.65
N LEU A 94 -15.58 -4.20 0.04
CA LEU A 94 -16.31 -2.95 0.29
C LEU A 94 -16.79 -2.83 1.74
N ILE A 95 -17.26 -3.92 2.34
CA ILE A 95 -17.83 -3.92 3.68
C ILE A 95 -16.72 -3.69 4.71
N ASN A 96 -15.55 -4.31 4.51
CA ASN A 96 -14.39 -4.08 5.35
C ASN A 96 -13.91 -2.63 5.31
N GLU A 97 -13.88 -2.00 4.13
CA GLU A 97 -13.56 -0.58 4.03
C GLU A 97 -14.62 0.32 4.70
N LEU A 98 -15.91 0.00 4.56
CA LEU A 98 -16.97 0.74 5.22
C LEU A 98 -16.88 0.66 6.75
N ILE A 99 -16.68 -0.54 7.30
CA ILE A 99 -16.51 -0.76 8.74
C ILE A 99 -15.36 0.11 9.25
N ARG A 100 -14.21 0.07 8.58
CA ARG A 100 -13.05 0.87 9.00
C ARG A 100 -13.33 2.37 8.96
N ILE A 101 -13.90 2.90 7.88
CA ILE A 101 -14.22 4.34 7.77
C ILE A 101 -15.17 4.75 8.91
N CYS A 102 -16.16 3.91 9.21
CA CYS A 102 -17.08 4.14 10.32
C CYS A 102 -16.36 4.16 11.68
N VAL A 103 -15.44 3.22 11.94
CA VAL A 103 -14.66 3.19 13.19
C VAL A 103 -13.78 4.43 13.29
N ALA A 104 -13.05 4.78 12.23
CA ALA A 104 -12.19 5.96 12.19
C ALA A 104 -12.97 7.23 12.51
N ARG A 105 -14.12 7.43 11.85
CA ARG A 105 -14.99 8.59 12.07
C ARG A 105 -15.51 8.66 13.50
N LYS A 106 -15.88 7.52 14.08
CA LYS A 106 -16.42 7.44 15.44
C LYS A 106 -15.38 7.78 16.50
N VAL A 107 -14.13 7.36 16.29
CA VAL A 107 -12.99 7.72 17.16
C VAL A 107 -12.68 9.21 17.07
N THR A 108 -12.70 9.82 15.87
CA THR A 108 -12.47 11.27 15.70
C THR A 108 -13.59 12.14 16.30
N HIS A 109 -14.84 11.69 16.25
CA HIS A 109 -16.00 12.44 16.77
C HIS A 109 -16.33 12.16 18.25
N ALA A 110 -15.65 11.22 18.91
CA ALA A 110 -15.85 10.92 20.35
C ALA A 110 -15.06 11.85 21.28
N ASN A 111 -14.34 12.83 20.73
CA ASN A 111 -13.57 13.87 21.43
C ASN A 111 -14.26 15.23 21.30
#